data_AF-A0A7V1MLT0-F1
#
_entry.id   AF-A0A7V1MLT0-F1
#
_cell.length_a   1.000
_cell.length_b   1.000
_cell.length_c   1.000
_cell.angle_alpha   90.00
_cell.angle_beta   90.00
_cell.angle_gamma   90.00
#
_symmetry.space_group_name_H-M   'P 1'
#
loop_
_entity.id
_entity.type
_entity.pdbx_description
1 polymer ?
#
loop_
_entity_poly.entity_id
_entity_poly.type
_entity_poly.pdbx_seq_one_letter_code
_entity_poly.pdbx_strand_id
1 'polypeptide(L)'
;MRPRETIEYEKDVIDAFKQRKILTMPELKAMLHCSIATVSRRLKEWAAFSSYNKNARYYTLASIPEFNKKGLWKHKGVFFSKHGTLKNTVIHLVQISSRGLSNQELQSILGTNTTSYLAQRKHLKGVKAEKHNRQVVYFSSEEEEYRRQKQNRFPPEPTVLKLPPDAITIIVIVELVKHPSSTPEQLSEMLRREGYKIDANMIDNLLEHHGLKKKPNMSE
;
A
#
# COMPACT_ATOMS: atom_id res chain seq x y z
N MET A 1 46.43 21.16 12.58
CA MET A 1 45.53 19.99 12.47
C MET A 1 46.39 18.81 12.06
N ARG A 2 46.64 17.83 12.96
CA ARG A 2 47.53 16.69 12.63
C ARG A 2 46.94 15.89 11.46
N PRO A 3 47.71 15.53 10.44
CA PRO A 3 47.29 14.52 9.47
C PRO A 3 46.92 13.25 10.24
N ARG A 4 45.71 12.72 10.00
CA ARG A 4 45.27 11.51 10.69
C ARG A 4 45.95 10.31 10.01
N GLU A 5 46.65 9.48 10.78
CA GLU A 5 47.27 8.20 10.35
C GLU A 5 46.30 7.29 9.57
N THR A 6 44.99 7.51 9.71
CA THR A 6 43.95 6.73 9.05
C THR A 6 43.92 6.91 7.52
N ILE A 7 44.45 8.00 6.96
CA ILE A 7 44.40 8.30 5.51
C ILE A 7 45.16 7.23 4.70
N GLU A 8 46.23 6.69 5.25
CA GLU A 8 47.08 5.69 4.62
C GLU A 8 46.30 4.41 4.27
N TYR A 9 45.42 3.96 5.17
CA TYR A 9 44.65 2.73 5.03
C TYR A 9 43.32 2.91 4.27
N GLU A 10 42.90 4.14 3.95
CA GLU A 10 41.62 4.37 3.28
C GLU A 10 41.58 3.78 1.88
N LYS A 11 42.72 3.83 1.16
CA LYS A 11 42.82 3.28 -0.19
C LYS A 11 42.58 1.77 -0.19
N ASP A 12 43.19 1.04 0.75
CA ASP A 12 43.05 -0.41 0.87
C ASP A 12 41.61 -0.81 1.20
N VAL A 13 40.94 -0.05 2.08
CA VAL A 13 39.54 -0.27 2.41
C VAL A 13 38.63 -0.01 1.21
N ILE A 14 38.88 1.06 0.46
CA ILE A 14 38.11 1.37 -0.76
C ILE A 14 38.29 0.27 -1.81
N ASP A 15 39.51 -0.25 -1.98
CA ASP A 15 39.77 -1.31 -2.95
C ASP A 15 39.16 -2.65 -2.49
N ALA A 16 39.18 -2.96 -1.20
CA ALA A 16 38.44 -4.10 -0.65
C ALA A 16 36.94 -3.97 -0.85
N PHE A 17 36.37 -2.76 -0.71
CA PHE A 17 34.97 -2.51 -1.06
C PHE A 17 34.71 -2.75 -2.56
N LYS A 18 35.56 -2.31 -3.47
CA LYS A 18 35.39 -2.57 -4.92
C LYS A 18 35.40 -4.06 -5.24
N GLN A 19 36.27 -4.84 -4.58
CA GLN A 19 36.38 -6.28 -4.81
C GLN A 19 35.23 -7.07 -4.17
N ARG A 20 34.92 -6.81 -2.89
CA ARG A 20 33.98 -7.62 -2.10
C ARG A 20 32.56 -7.06 -2.08
N LYS A 21 32.37 -5.81 -2.52
CA LYS A 21 31.15 -4.99 -2.50
C LYS A 21 30.60 -4.66 -1.12
N ILE A 22 30.69 -5.59 -0.17
CA ILE A 22 30.20 -5.44 1.19
C ILE A 22 31.28 -5.82 2.20
N LEU A 23 31.36 -5.07 3.30
CA LEU A 23 32.26 -5.33 4.44
C LEU A 23 31.52 -5.18 5.77
N THR A 24 32.05 -5.77 6.83
CA THR A 24 31.49 -5.71 8.19
C THR A 24 32.29 -4.79 9.10
N MET A 25 31.69 -4.36 10.21
CA MET A 25 32.38 -3.51 11.18
C MET A 25 33.70 -4.12 11.72
N PRO A 26 33.79 -5.42 12.07
CA PRO A 26 35.06 -6.02 12.50
C PRO A 26 36.14 -6.00 11.42
N GLU A 27 35.79 -6.24 10.15
CA GLU A 27 36.74 -6.18 9.03
C GLU A 27 37.25 -4.75 8.83
N LEU A 28 36.35 -3.77 8.82
CA LEU A 28 36.73 -2.36 8.69
C LEU A 28 37.61 -1.88 9.85
N LYS A 29 37.33 -2.34 11.07
CA LYS A 29 38.14 -2.06 12.25
C LYS A 29 39.56 -2.62 12.09
N ALA A 30 39.67 -3.86 11.60
CA ALA A 30 40.94 -4.52 11.39
C ALA A 30 41.77 -3.83 10.30
N MET A 31 41.14 -3.41 9.19
CA MET A 31 41.83 -2.73 8.08
C MET A 31 42.24 -1.29 8.40
N LEU A 32 41.41 -0.53 9.12
CA LEU A 32 41.70 0.87 9.46
C LEU A 32 42.52 1.03 10.75
N HIS A 33 42.81 -0.07 11.45
CA HIS A 33 43.53 -0.10 12.73
C HIS A 33 43.02 0.93 13.76
N CYS A 34 41.70 1.15 13.82
CA CYS A 34 41.11 2.21 14.64
C CYS A 34 39.87 1.75 15.43
N SER A 35 39.34 2.63 16.28
CA SER A 35 38.16 2.35 17.09
C SER A 35 36.88 2.29 16.23
N ILE A 36 35.86 1.57 16.71
CA ILE A 36 34.53 1.47 16.05
C ILE A 36 33.91 2.86 15.82
N ALA A 37 34.10 3.78 16.77
CA ALA A 37 33.64 5.16 16.63
C ALA A 37 34.31 5.88 15.45
N THR A 38 35.62 5.65 15.24
CA THR A 38 36.36 6.21 14.11
C THR A 38 35.91 5.60 12.78
N VAL A 39 35.76 4.28 12.72
CA VAL A 39 35.20 3.59 11.53
C VAL A 39 33.82 4.12 11.18
N SER A 40 32.93 4.28 12.18
CA SER A 40 31.57 4.80 11.97
C SER A 40 31.57 6.23 11.42
N ARG A 41 32.49 7.08 11.90
CA ARG A 41 32.68 8.43 11.36
C ARG A 41 33.13 8.38 9.90
N ARG A 42 34.10 7.52 9.55
CA ARG A 42 34.56 7.35 8.16
C ARG A 42 33.46 6.85 7.24
N LEU A 43 32.70 5.84 7.66
CA LEU A 43 31.55 5.35 6.90
C LEU A 43 30.53 6.46 6.61
N LYS A 44 30.32 7.40 7.55
CA LYS A 44 29.46 8.57 7.33
C LYS A 44 30.07 9.56 6.33
N GLU A 45 31.37 9.84 6.44
CA GLU A 45 32.11 10.70 5.51
C GLU A 45 32.08 10.13 4.08
N TRP A 46 32.14 8.80 3.93
CA TRP A 46 32.05 8.10 2.65
C TRP A 46 30.61 7.86 2.16
N ALA A 47 29.60 8.40 2.85
CA ALA A 47 28.19 8.19 2.57
C ALA A 47 27.80 6.69 2.42
N ALA A 48 28.44 5.80 3.19
CA ALA A 48 28.23 4.37 3.09
C ALA A 48 26.81 3.98 3.55
N PHE A 49 26.22 3.00 2.86
CA PHE A 49 24.94 2.41 3.23
C PHE A 49 25.16 1.22 4.17
N SER A 50 24.23 1.03 5.10
CA SER A 50 24.18 -0.15 5.97
C SER A 50 23.03 -1.07 5.57
N SER A 51 23.19 -2.37 5.82
CA SER A 51 22.19 -3.38 5.49
C SER A 51 20.95 -3.26 6.37
N TYR A 52 19.76 -3.22 5.77
CA TYR A 52 18.52 -3.09 6.53
C TYR A 52 17.98 -4.43 7.06
N ASN A 53 18.38 -5.56 6.47
CA ASN A 53 17.86 -6.90 6.82
C ASN A 53 18.79 -7.71 7.75
N LYS A 54 19.99 -7.21 8.04
CA LYS A 54 21.00 -7.87 8.89
C LYS A 54 21.44 -7.00 10.07
N ASN A 55 20.51 -6.23 10.65
CA ASN A 55 20.78 -5.36 11.81
C ASN A 55 21.98 -4.41 11.61
N ALA A 56 22.09 -3.79 10.43
CA ALA A 56 23.21 -2.91 10.06
C ALA A 56 24.61 -3.57 10.15
N ARG A 57 24.71 -4.90 10.05
CA ARG A 57 25.98 -5.64 10.13
C ARG A 57 26.91 -5.42 8.94
N TYR A 58 26.34 -5.20 7.75
CA TYR A 58 27.09 -5.04 6.51
C TYR A 58 27.00 -3.61 6.00
N TYR A 59 28.08 -3.14 5.40
CA TYR A 59 28.24 -1.81 4.83
C TYR A 59 28.66 -1.89 3.37
N THR A 60 28.36 -0.86 2.60
CA THR A 60 28.77 -0.69 1.20
C THR A 60 28.97 0.80 0.91
N LEU A 61 29.95 1.16 0.09
CA LEU A 61 30.15 2.54 -0.35
C LEU A 61 29.01 2.98 -1.27
N ALA A 62 28.73 4.28 -1.33
CA ALA A 62 27.62 4.82 -2.13
C ALA A 62 27.74 4.54 -3.64
N SER A 63 28.96 4.36 -4.14
CA SER A 63 29.27 4.13 -5.56
C SER A 63 29.06 2.69 -6.04
N ILE A 64 28.78 1.74 -5.14
CA ILE A 64 28.73 0.30 -5.46
C ILE A 64 27.31 -0.21 -5.73
N PRO A 65 26.27 0.14 -4.94
CA PRO A 65 24.93 -0.41 -5.14
C PRO A 65 24.29 0.05 -6.44
N GLU A 66 23.76 -0.91 -7.19
CA GLU A 66 22.87 -0.66 -8.31
C GLU A 66 21.42 -0.73 -7.83
N PHE A 67 20.91 0.41 -7.35
CA PHE A 67 19.55 0.48 -6.83
C PHE A 67 18.51 0.35 -7.94
N ASN A 68 17.50 -0.49 -7.70
CA ASN A 68 16.35 -0.60 -8.60
C ASN A 68 15.45 0.65 -8.52
N LYS A 69 14.36 0.67 -9.31
CA LYS A 69 13.37 1.77 -9.34
C LYS A 69 12.79 2.12 -7.95
N LYS A 70 12.71 1.15 -7.04
CA LYS A 70 12.22 1.32 -5.66
C LYS A 70 13.33 1.72 -4.68
N GLY A 71 14.56 1.94 -5.16
CA GLY A 71 15.70 2.32 -4.33
C GLY A 71 16.31 1.17 -3.53
N LEU A 72 16.08 -0.09 -3.94
CA LEU A 72 16.57 -1.27 -3.24
C LEU A 72 17.67 -1.96 -4.03
N TRP A 73 18.71 -2.41 -3.33
CA TRP A 73 19.77 -3.24 -3.88
C TRP A 73 19.93 -4.49 -3.03
N LYS A 74 20.01 -5.66 -3.67
CA LYS A 74 20.16 -6.95 -3.00
C LYS A 74 21.45 -7.60 -3.49
N HIS A 75 22.32 -8.00 -2.55
CA HIS A 75 23.59 -8.64 -2.86
C HIS A 75 23.85 -9.79 -1.88
N LYS A 76 23.97 -11.03 -2.38
CA LYS A 76 24.29 -12.23 -1.59
C LYS A 76 23.47 -12.38 -0.30
N GLY A 77 22.16 -12.11 -0.36
CA GLY A 77 21.26 -12.20 0.81
C GLY A 77 21.34 -11.02 1.79
N VAL A 78 22.09 -9.97 1.46
CA VAL A 78 22.20 -8.71 2.20
C VAL A 78 21.53 -7.60 1.40
N PHE A 79 20.66 -6.83 2.04
CA PHE A 79 19.82 -5.86 1.37
C PHE A 79 20.08 -4.43 1.86
N PHE A 80 20.13 -3.52 0.90
CA PHE A 80 20.41 -2.10 1.10
C PHE A 80 19.32 -1.25 0.49
N SER A 81 19.17 -0.04 1.03
CA SER A 81 18.20 0.94 0.57
C SER A 81 18.86 2.30 0.43
N LYS A 82 18.54 3.03 -0.64
CA LYS A 82 18.95 4.43 -0.82
C LYS A 82 18.41 5.34 0.29
N HIS A 83 17.36 4.90 0.99
CA HIS A 83 16.75 5.61 2.12
C HIS A 83 17.38 5.24 3.47
N GLY A 84 18.44 4.41 3.46
CA GLY A 84 19.16 3.98 4.66
C GLY A 84 18.41 2.87 5.41
N THR A 85 17.73 3.25 6.50
CA THR A 85 17.14 2.28 7.44
C THR A 85 15.89 1.59 6.88
N LEU A 86 15.54 0.42 7.44
CA LEU A 86 14.30 -0.28 7.12
C LEU A 86 13.07 0.64 7.32
N LYS A 87 13.03 1.40 8.42
CA LYS A 87 11.98 2.38 8.69
C LYS A 87 11.81 3.39 7.57
N ASN A 88 12.88 4.08 7.19
CA ASN A 88 12.81 5.13 6.17
C ASN A 88 12.44 4.54 4.80
N THR A 89 12.89 3.32 4.54
CA THR A 89 12.53 2.58 3.33
C THR A 89 11.04 2.26 3.29
N VAL A 90 10.46 1.78 4.38
CA VAL A 90 9.00 1.52 4.47
C VAL A 90 8.22 2.81 4.27
N ILE A 91 8.62 3.91 4.92
CA ILE A 91 7.98 5.22 4.76
C ILE A 91 7.99 5.64 3.28
N HIS A 92 9.15 5.58 2.63
CA HIS A 92 9.25 5.92 1.21
C HIS A 92 8.38 5.04 0.32
N LEU A 93 8.40 3.72 0.53
CA LEU A 93 7.61 2.77 -0.25
C LEU A 93 6.10 3.04 -0.12
N VAL A 94 5.65 3.39 1.09
CA VAL A 94 4.25 3.76 1.33
C VAL A 94 3.91 5.07 0.65
N GLN A 95 4.78 6.09 0.72
CA GLN A 95 4.56 7.40 0.09
C GLN A 95 4.42 7.31 -1.44
N ILE A 96 5.26 6.50 -2.10
CA ILE A 96 5.20 6.33 -3.56
C ILE A 96 4.09 5.36 -4.01
N SER A 97 3.43 4.67 -3.09
CA SER A 97 2.37 3.73 -3.43
C SER A 97 1.10 4.48 -3.85
N SER A 98 0.41 3.96 -4.86
CA SER A 98 -0.89 4.49 -5.26
C SER A 98 -2.03 4.07 -4.34
N ARG A 99 -1.84 3.01 -3.52
CA ARG A 99 -2.90 2.35 -2.74
C ARG A 99 -2.48 1.97 -1.31
N GLY A 100 -1.45 2.64 -0.78
CA GLY A 100 -0.78 2.19 0.45
C GLY A 100 -0.13 0.81 0.27
N LEU A 101 0.35 0.22 1.37
CA LEU A 101 0.95 -1.12 1.35
C LEU A 101 0.58 -1.90 2.61
N SER A 102 0.22 -3.17 2.45
CA SER A 102 0.07 -4.13 3.56
C SER A 102 1.42 -4.68 4.02
N ASN A 103 1.44 -5.33 5.19
CA ASN A 103 2.63 -6.07 5.66
C ASN A 103 3.10 -7.14 4.67
N GLN A 104 2.18 -7.85 4.02
CA GLN A 104 2.52 -8.88 3.02
C GLN A 104 3.16 -8.24 1.78
N GLU A 105 2.59 -7.16 1.26
CA GLU A 105 3.14 -6.43 0.11
C GLU A 105 4.53 -5.85 0.44
N LEU A 106 4.70 -5.28 1.64
CA LEU A 106 6.00 -4.80 2.12
C LEU A 106 7.03 -5.94 2.21
N GLN A 107 6.65 -7.09 2.76
CA GLN A 107 7.53 -8.26 2.84
C GLN A 107 7.93 -8.75 1.44
N SER A 108 7.02 -8.81 0.48
CA SER A 108 7.31 -9.21 -0.90
C SER A 108 8.29 -8.24 -1.57
N ILE A 109 8.17 -6.93 -1.32
CA ILE A 109 9.06 -5.91 -1.89
C ILE A 109 10.45 -5.96 -1.22
N LEU A 110 10.49 -5.94 0.11
CA LEU A 110 11.71 -5.85 0.90
C LEU A 110 12.45 -7.19 1.00
N GLY A 111 11.78 -8.31 0.77
CA GLY A 111 12.34 -9.65 0.90
C GLY A 111 12.68 -10.07 2.34
N THR A 112 12.17 -9.34 3.34
CA THR A 112 12.34 -9.66 4.76
C THR A 112 11.04 -9.42 5.49
N ASN A 113 10.79 -10.18 6.55
CA ASN A 113 9.60 -10.00 7.38
C ASN A 113 9.69 -8.65 8.12
N THR A 114 8.75 -7.76 7.83
CA THR A 114 8.65 -6.44 8.47
C THR A 114 7.72 -6.42 9.67
N THR A 115 6.94 -7.49 9.89
CA THR A 115 5.87 -7.54 10.88
C THR A 115 6.39 -7.30 12.29
N SER A 116 7.48 -7.97 12.70
CA SER A 116 8.08 -7.78 14.02
C SER A 116 8.64 -6.37 14.21
N TYR A 117 9.28 -5.82 13.18
CA TYR A 117 9.86 -4.48 13.21
C TYR A 117 8.79 -3.39 13.27
N LEU A 118 7.73 -3.50 12.47
CA LEU A 118 6.65 -2.52 12.40
C LEU A 118 5.74 -2.60 13.62
N ALA A 119 5.50 -3.80 14.17
CA ALA A 119 4.73 -3.98 15.41
C ALA A 119 5.39 -3.30 16.63
N GLN A 120 6.72 -3.33 16.71
CA GLN A 120 7.46 -2.64 17.77
C GLN A 120 7.42 -1.10 17.64
N ARG A 121 7.08 -0.58 16.46
CA ARG A 121 7.04 0.85 16.16
C ARG A 121 5.60 1.32 16.09
N LYS A 122 4.98 1.53 17.27
CA LYS A 122 3.59 2.03 17.40
C LYS A 122 3.33 3.32 16.60
N HIS A 123 4.35 4.14 16.37
CA HIS A 123 4.25 5.36 15.56
C HIS A 123 5.42 5.48 14.58
N LEU A 124 5.10 5.42 13.29
CA LEU A 124 6.00 5.77 12.21
C LEU A 124 5.59 7.14 11.69
N LYS A 125 6.35 8.18 12.05
CA LYS A 125 6.14 9.53 11.49
C LYS A 125 6.12 9.45 9.95
N GLY A 126 5.12 10.03 9.32
CA GLY A 126 4.91 9.98 7.86
C GLY A 126 3.96 8.88 7.38
N VAL A 127 3.54 7.96 8.24
CA VAL A 127 2.72 6.81 7.87
C VAL A 127 1.60 6.57 8.88
N LYS A 128 0.40 6.33 8.39
CA LYS A 128 -0.78 5.94 9.16
C LYS A 128 -1.06 4.44 8.96
N ALA A 129 -1.16 3.68 10.05
CA ALA A 129 -1.50 2.27 10.01
C ALA A 129 -3.00 2.09 10.29
N GLU A 130 -3.71 1.39 9.41
CA GLU A 130 -5.14 1.05 9.58
C GLU A 130 -5.34 -0.46 9.46
N LYS A 131 -6.17 -1.01 10.35
CA LYS A 131 -6.54 -2.43 10.31
C LYS A 131 -7.76 -2.59 9.40
N HIS A 132 -7.62 -3.38 8.35
CA HIS A 132 -8.70 -3.79 7.47
C HIS A 132 -8.83 -5.31 7.53
N ASN A 133 -9.94 -5.80 8.11
CA ASN A 133 -10.18 -7.22 8.38
C ASN A 133 -9.00 -7.86 9.17
N ARG A 134 -8.30 -8.80 8.54
CA ARG A 134 -7.17 -9.54 9.11
C ARG A 134 -5.79 -8.94 8.79
N GLN A 135 -5.73 -7.81 8.08
CA GLN A 135 -4.48 -7.22 7.63
C GLN A 135 -4.32 -5.77 8.10
N VAL A 136 -3.08 -5.38 8.40
CA VAL A 136 -2.72 -3.99 8.63
C VAL A 136 -2.19 -3.40 7.33
N VAL A 137 -2.75 -2.26 6.94
CA VAL A 137 -2.36 -1.49 5.76
C VAL A 137 -1.76 -0.16 6.22
N TYR A 138 -0.64 0.20 5.61
CA TYR A 138 0.08 1.44 5.85
C TYR A 138 -0.20 2.42 4.72
N PHE A 139 -0.64 3.62 5.09
CA PHE A 139 -0.93 4.75 4.19
C PHE A 139 -0.04 5.94 4.52
N SER A 140 0.05 6.91 3.62
CA SER A 140 0.65 8.21 3.92
C SER A 140 -0.05 8.87 5.11
N SER A 141 0.68 9.67 5.90
CA SER A 141 0.06 10.55 6.90
C SER A 141 -0.44 11.89 6.32
N GLU A 142 -0.04 12.23 5.10
CA GLU A 142 -0.51 13.44 4.41
C GLU A 142 -1.95 13.24 3.94
N GLU A 143 -2.86 14.14 4.31
CA GLU A 143 -4.32 13.94 4.18
C GLU A 143 -4.78 13.68 2.74
N GLU A 144 -4.27 14.45 1.77
CA GLU A 144 -4.61 14.26 0.35
C GLU A 144 -4.13 12.91 -0.18
N GLU A 145 -2.87 12.56 0.10
CA GLU A 145 -2.29 11.28 -0.31
C GLU A 145 -2.97 10.10 0.40
N TYR A 146 -3.30 10.26 1.68
CA TYR A 146 -4.06 9.30 2.45
C TYR A 146 -5.42 9.02 1.80
N ARG A 147 -6.20 10.06 1.50
CA ARG A 147 -7.51 9.92 0.83
C ARG A 147 -7.37 9.25 -0.52
N ARG A 148 -6.43 9.69 -1.35
CA ARG A 148 -6.15 9.12 -2.67
C ARG A 148 -5.77 7.63 -2.58
N GLN A 149 -4.86 7.28 -1.69
CA GLN A 149 -4.42 5.89 -1.49
C GLN A 149 -5.54 5.01 -0.97
N LYS A 150 -6.34 5.52 -0.03
CA LYS A 150 -7.47 4.79 0.55
C LYS A 150 -8.56 4.54 -0.48
N GLN A 151 -8.94 5.55 -1.26
CA GLN A 151 -9.89 5.40 -2.37
C GLN A 151 -9.37 4.44 -3.46
N ASN A 152 -8.08 4.47 -3.81
CA ASN A 152 -7.54 3.53 -4.78
C ASN A 152 -7.48 2.08 -4.28
N ARG A 153 -7.35 1.89 -2.96
CA ARG A 153 -7.32 0.54 -2.36
C ARG A 153 -8.71 -0.02 -2.13
N PHE A 154 -9.60 0.84 -1.66
CA PHE A 154 -11.00 0.56 -1.36
C PHE A 154 -11.83 1.57 -2.14
N PRO A 155 -11.95 1.39 -3.47
CA PRO A 155 -12.80 2.25 -4.27
C PRO A 155 -14.20 2.21 -3.66
N PRO A 156 -14.87 3.36 -3.51
CA PRO A 156 -16.27 3.34 -3.09
C PRO A 156 -17.00 2.39 -4.01
N GLU A 157 -17.82 1.51 -3.42
CA GLU A 157 -18.71 0.69 -4.22
C GLU A 157 -19.45 1.65 -5.16
N PRO A 158 -19.52 1.34 -6.47
CA PRO A 158 -20.23 2.20 -7.40
C PRO A 158 -21.61 2.45 -6.77
N THR A 159 -21.97 3.72 -6.57
CA THR A 159 -23.25 4.14 -5.98
C THR A 159 -24.46 3.74 -6.84
N VAL A 160 -24.21 2.98 -7.90
CA VAL A 160 -25.21 2.14 -8.52
C VAL A 160 -25.36 0.91 -7.64
N LEU A 161 -26.28 0.99 -6.67
CA LEU A 161 -27.03 -0.19 -6.23
C LEU A 161 -27.59 -0.86 -7.48
N LYS A 162 -26.79 -1.70 -8.15
CA LYS A 162 -27.32 -2.73 -9.03
C LYS A 162 -27.85 -3.79 -8.08
N LEU A 163 -29.04 -3.53 -7.53
CA LEU A 163 -29.86 -4.60 -7.00
C LEU A 163 -29.86 -5.71 -8.06
N PRO A 164 -29.59 -6.98 -7.68
CA PRO A 164 -29.75 -8.08 -8.61
C PRO A 164 -31.12 -7.96 -9.30
N PRO A 165 -31.23 -8.30 -10.60
CA PRO A 165 -32.50 -8.18 -11.34
C PRO A 165 -33.70 -8.78 -10.58
N ASP A 166 -33.47 -9.88 -9.86
CA ASP A 166 -34.47 -10.57 -9.05
C ASP A 166 -34.94 -9.73 -7.85
N ALA A 167 -34.03 -8.97 -7.21
CA ALA A 167 -34.38 -8.11 -6.09
C ALA A 167 -35.23 -6.91 -6.54
N ILE A 168 -34.96 -6.36 -7.73
CA ILE A 168 -35.80 -5.31 -8.33
C ILE A 168 -37.20 -5.86 -8.62
N THR A 169 -37.26 -7.06 -9.18
CA THR A 169 -38.52 -7.75 -9.49
C THR A 169 -39.35 -7.97 -8.22
N ILE A 170 -38.74 -8.47 -7.13
CA ILE A 170 -39.43 -8.67 -5.85
C ILE A 170 -39.95 -7.34 -5.28
N ILE A 171 -39.14 -6.28 -5.29
CA ILE A 171 -39.55 -4.97 -4.78
C ILE A 171 -40.74 -4.42 -5.57
N VAL A 172 -40.69 -4.49 -6.91
CA VAL A 172 -41.79 -4.05 -7.78
C VAL A 172 -43.06 -4.87 -7.53
N ILE A 173 -42.96 -6.19 -7.37
CA ILE A 173 -44.11 -7.07 -7.07
C ILE A 173 -44.68 -6.78 -5.68
N VAL A 174 -43.84 -6.62 -4.66
CA VAL A 174 -44.26 -6.28 -3.30
C VAL A 174 -45.02 -4.95 -3.30
N GLU A 175 -44.51 -3.96 -4.03
CA GLU A 175 -45.14 -2.64 -4.12
C GLU A 175 -46.47 -2.68 -4.90
N LEU A 176 -46.55 -3.51 -5.94
CA LEU A 176 -47.80 -3.77 -6.65
C LEU A 176 -48.84 -4.50 -5.76
N VAL A 177 -48.41 -5.40 -4.88
CA VAL A 177 -49.31 -6.07 -3.93
C VAL A 177 -49.86 -5.09 -2.89
N LYS A 178 -49.03 -4.18 -2.38
CA LYS A 178 -49.49 -3.11 -1.45
C LYS A 178 -50.40 -2.10 -2.14
N HIS A 179 -50.16 -1.83 -3.43
CA HIS A 179 -50.90 -0.85 -4.22
C HIS A 179 -51.41 -1.45 -5.54
N PRO A 180 -52.44 -2.32 -5.50
CA PRO A 180 -52.89 -3.08 -6.67
C PRO A 180 -53.40 -2.21 -7.81
N SER A 181 -53.80 -0.96 -7.53
CA SER A 181 -54.35 -0.02 -8.50
C SER A 181 -53.31 0.88 -9.18
N SER A 182 -52.06 0.87 -8.70
CA SER A 182 -51.03 1.80 -9.19
C SER A 182 -50.57 1.50 -10.62
N THR A 183 -50.31 2.55 -11.38
CA THR A 183 -49.68 2.46 -12.71
C THR A 183 -48.16 2.31 -12.60
N PRO A 184 -47.45 1.85 -13.65
CA PRO A 184 -45.98 1.78 -13.66
C PRO A 184 -45.30 3.13 -13.33
N GLU A 185 -45.89 4.25 -13.72
CA GLU A 185 -45.41 5.60 -13.42
C GLU A 185 -45.55 5.92 -11.93
N GLN A 186 -46.69 5.59 -11.34
CA GLN A 186 -46.95 5.80 -9.91
C GLN A 186 -46.04 4.93 -9.05
N LEU A 187 -45.86 3.66 -9.43
CA LEU A 187 -44.92 2.75 -8.77
C LEU A 187 -43.47 3.25 -8.88
N SER A 188 -43.06 3.75 -10.06
CA SER A 188 -41.73 4.34 -10.24
C SER A 188 -41.52 5.55 -9.33
N GLU A 189 -42.52 6.41 -9.19
CA GLU A 189 -42.42 7.59 -8.32
C GLU A 189 -42.30 7.20 -6.84
N MET A 190 -43.09 6.23 -6.39
CA MET A 190 -43.04 5.71 -5.02
C MET A 190 -41.67 5.08 -4.70
N LEU A 191 -41.17 4.23 -5.58
CA LEU A 191 -39.86 3.58 -5.42
C LEU A 191 -38.71 4.59 -5.47
N ARG A 192 -38.83 5.67 -6.25
CA ARG A 192 -37.86 6.77 -6.25
C ARG A 192 -37.83 7.53 -4.93
N ARG A 193 -38.98 7.72 -4.28
CA ARG A 193 -39.05 8.33 -2.94
C ARG A 193 -38.38 7.45 -1.87
N GLU A 194 -38.41 6.13 -2.05
CA GLU A 194 -37.69 5.18 -1.20
C GLU A 194 -36.19 5.04 -1.54
N GLY A 195 -35.70 5.78 -2.53
CA GLY A 195 -34.28 5.84 -2.90
C GLY A 195 -33.86 4.91 -4.04
N TYR A 196 -34.81 4.19 -4.67
CA TYR A 196 -34.52 3.32 -5.80
C TYR A 196 -34.54 4.09 -7.13
N LYS A 197 -33.54 3.86 -8.01
CA LYS A 197 -33.51 4.45 -9.36
C LYS A 197 -34.18 3.53 -10.38
N ILE A 198 -35.46 3.26 -10.18
CA ILE A 198 -36.28 2.43 -11.09
C ILE A 198 -37.16 3.37 -11.93
N ASP A 199 -37.20 3.16 -13.24
CA ASP A 199 -38.02 3.90 -14.20
C ASP A 199 -39.27 3.13 -14.62
N ALA A 200 -40.29 3.87 -15.06
CA ALA A 200 -41.59 3.29 -15.43
C ALA A 200 -41.49 2.26 -16.57
N ASN A 201 -40.60 2.49 -17.55
CA ASN A 201 -40.38 1.54 -18.65
C ASN A 201 -39.79 0.22 -18.17
N MET A 202 -38.88 0.26 -17.19
CA MET A 202 -38.34 -0.96 -16.57
C MET A 202 -39.44 -1.73 -15.81
N ILE A 203 -40.32 -1.03 -15.11
CA ILE A 203 -41.47 -1.66 -14.43
C ILE A 203 -42.43 -2.28 -15.45
N ASP A 204 -42.76 -1.57 -16.52
CA ASP A 204 -43.69 -2.07 -17.55
C ASP A 204 -43.16 -3.34 -18.24
N ASN A 205 -41.87 -3.35 -18.58
CA ASN A 205 -41.20 -4.54 -19.14
C ASN A 205 -41.18 -5.71 -18.15
N LEU A 206 -40.98 -5.46 -16.85
CA LEU A 206 -41.02 -6.50 -15.82
C LEU A 206 -42.44 -7.08 -15.67
N LEU A 207 -43.47 -6.24 -15.64
CA LEU A 207 -44.86 -6.70 -15.55
C LEU A 207 -45.28 -7.47 -16.79
N GLU A 208 -44.80 -7.08 -17.98
CA GLU A 208 -45.03 -7.82 -19.22
C GLU A 208 -44.34 -9.18 -19.21
N HIS A 209 -43.06 -9.22 -18.83
CA HIS A 209 -42.27 -10.45 -18.76
C HIS A 209 -42.87 -11.49 -17.80
N HIS A 210 -43.48 -11.03 -16.70
CA HIS A 210 -44.12 -11.89 -15.70
C HIS A 210 -45.63 -12.10 -15.92
N GLY A 211 -46.22 -11.57 -17.00
CA GLY A 211 -47.64 -11.74 -17.31
C GLY A 211 -48.60 -11.04 -16.33
N LEU A 212 -48.13 -10.00 -15.65
CA LEU A 212 -48.86 -9.24 -14.62
C LEU A 212 -49.53 -7.97 -15.15
N LYS A 213 -49.48 -7.71 -16.46
CA LYS A 213 -50.21 -6.59 -17.08
C LYS A 213 -51.70 -6.76 -16.86
N LYS A 214 -52.36 -5.75 -16.31
CA LYS A 214 -53.82 -5.73 -16.15
C LYS A 214 -54.47 -5.84 -17.53
N LYS A 215 -55.35 -6.83 -17.70
CA LYS A 215 -56.33 -6.81 -18.79
C LYS A 215 -57.36 -5.72 -18.46
N PRO A 216 -57.75 -4.87 -19.42
CA PRO A 216 -58.85 -3.96 -19.20
C PRO A 216 -60.09 -4.80 -18.88
N ASN A 217 -60.66 -4.64 -17.69
CA ASN A 217 -62.00 -5.12 -17.43
C ASN A 217 -62.93 -4.33 -18.36
N MET A 218 -63.40 -5.01 -19.40
CA MET A 218 -64.64 -4.65 -20.09
C MET A 218 -65.74 -4.71 -19.04
N SER A 219 -66.27 -3.55 -18.68
CA SER A 219 -67.49 -3.39 -17.90
C SER A 219 -68.69 -3.91 -18.69
N GLU A 220 -69.43 -4.86 -18.11
CA GLU A 220 -70.88 -5.03 -18.30
C GLU A 220 -71.56 -4.79 -16.96
#